data_AF-A0A7R9UM31-F1
#
_entry.id   AF-A0A7R9UM31-F1
#
_cell.length_a   1.000
_cell.length_b   1.000
_cell.length_c   1.000
_cell.angle_alpha   90.00
_cell.angle_beta   90.00
_cell.angle_gamma   90.00
#
_symmetry.space_group_name_H-M   'P 1'
#
loop_
_entity.id
_entity.type
_entity.pdbx_description
1 polymer ?
#
loop_
_entity_poly.entity_id
_entity_poly.type
_entity_poly.pdbx_seq_one_letter_code
_entity_poly.pdbx_strand_id
1 'polypeptide(L)'
;ADGKREGEVYVCSQDACEPLSDALARLIALDEAEVAQLEAQPELDVQLADDERALYERALSALDYFGDWADPATTRDSIVLACESPCVIDGEFTCADGAFRADRAQLHARILSHLLPHAHSAAIGEPISGAGGARATGPRRAYIVVGVPGSGKDSVLKRYLQRANAGVHVVDASADRLKGFLAQWADDELCREVREHCKRRGSSKHLLHAQYLHRESIYIVQRLVQRLISTGLPFMLEKTLYWLPQIVEQVSELRAAGYEVHLY
;
A
#
# COMPACT_ATOMS: atom_id res chain seq x y z
N ALA A 1 -33.35 4.45 -5.80
CA ALA A 1 -34.06 3.17 -5.61
C ALA A 1 -34.84 2.96 -6.90
N ASP A 2 -34.59 2.02 -7.80
CA ASP A 2 -34.00 0.69 -7.64
C ASP A 2 -33.38 0.24 -8.97
N GLY A 3 -32.09 -0.10 -8.93
CA GLY A 3 -31.37 -0.69 -10.07
C GLY A 3 -30.08 -1.39 -9.67
N LYS A 4 -29.84 -1.53 -8.36
CA LYS A 4 -28.64 -2.20 -7.84
C LYS A 4 -28.91 -3.70 -7.84
N ARG A 5 -28.20 -4.46 -8.68
CA ARG A 5 -28.25 -5.92 -8.65
C ARG A 5 -27.45 -6.43 -7.45
N GLU A 6 -28.00 -7.40 -6.73
CA GLU A 6 -27.26 -8.12 -5.69
C GLU A 6 -25.97 -8.72 -6.29
N GLY A 7 -24.83 -8.43 -5.69
CA GLY A 7 -23.50 -8.90 -6.13
C GLY A 7 -22.73 -7.96 -7.06
N GLU A 8 -23.35 -6.90 -7.62
CA GLU A 8 -22.62 -5.90 -8.42
C GLU A 8 -21.92 -4.85 -7.53
N VAL A 9 -20.67 -4.50 -7.88
CA VAL A 9 -19.92 -3.40 -7.27
C VAL A 9 -20.30 -2.11 -8.00
N TYR A 10 -20.45 -1.01 -7.28
CA TYR A 10 -20.86 0.28 -7.84
C TYR A 10 -19.85 1.37 -7.45
N VAL A 11 -19.54 2.26 -8.39
CA VAL A 11 -18.81 3.51 -8.14
C VAL A 11 -19.85 4.61 -7.94
N CYS A 12 -19.72 5.39 -6.87
CA CYS A 12 -20.65 6.45 -6.54
C CYS A 12 -19.92 7.80 -6.48
N SER A 13 -20.37 8.75 -7.31
CA SER A 13 -20.06 10.17 -7.19
C SER A 13 -21.15 10.88 -6.37
N GLN A 14 -21.00 12.20 -6.16
CA GLN A 14 -22.00 12.98 -5.40
C GLN A 14 -23.39 12.96 -6.03
N ASP A 15 -23.48 12.75 -7.34
CA ASP A 15 -24.73 12.91 -8.09
C ASP A 15 -25.21 11.60 -8.75
N ALA A 16 -24.39 10.54 -8.77
CA ALA A 16 -24.74 9.28 -9.42
C ALA A 16 -24.02 8.07 -8.81
N CYS A 17 -24.68 6.91 -8.84
CA CYS A 17 -24.05 5.62 -8.64
C CYS A 17 -24.22 4.79 -9.89
N GLU A 18 -23.15 4.17 -10.36
CA GLU A 18 -23.16 3.31 -11.54
C GLU A 18 -22.36 2.02 -11.29
N PRO A 19 -22.60 0.94 -12.05
CA PRO A 19 -21.84 -0.29 -11.92
C PRO A 19 -20.34 -0.04 -12.14
N LEU A 20 -19.50 -0.69 -11.33
CA LEU A 20 -18.05 -0.61 -11.43
C LEU A 20 -17.56 -1.06 -12.81
N SER A 21 -18.22 -2.03 -13.43
CA SER A 21 -17.95 -2.45 -14.81
C SER A 21 -18.05 -1.28 -15.79
N ASP A 22 -19.04 -0.41 -15.62
CA ASP A 22 -19.37 0.67 -16.55
C ASP A 22 -18.49 1.90 -16.28
N ALA A 23 -18.24 2.20 -15.00
CA ALA A 23 -17.25 3.18 -14.59
C ALA A 23 -15.85 2.80 -15.11
N LEU A 24 -15.52 1.51 -15.11
CA LEU A 24 -14.23 1.01 -15.57
C LEU A 24 -14.13 0.88 -17.08
N ALA A 25 -15.20 0.55 -17.79
CA ALA A 25 -15.20 0.60 -19.25
C ALA A 25 -14.81 2.00 -19.76
N ARG A 26 -15.08 3.05 -18.97
CA ARG A 26 -14.62 4.42 -19.25
C ARG A 26 -13.21 4.74 -18.76
N LEU A 27 -12.68 4.02 -17.76
CA LEU A 27 -11.31 4.18 -17.24
C LEU A 27 -10.28 3.30 -17.97
N ILE A 28 -10.71 2.21 -18.60
CA ILE A 28 -9.85 1.18 -19.23
C ILE A 28 -9.62 1.45 -20.72
N ALA A 29 -10.42 2.29 -21.36
CA ALA A 29 -10.15 2.70 -22.74
C ALA A 29 -9.18 3.89 -22.75
N LEU A 30 -7.89 3.63 -22.49
CA LEU A 30 -6.88 4.48 -23.11
C LEU A 30 -6.99 4.23 -24.61
N ASP A 31 -7.29 5.29 -25.35
CA ASP A 31 -7.24 5.31 -26.81
C ASP A 31 -5.82 4.88 -27.26
N GLU A 32 -5.70 4.13 -28.36
CA GLU A 32 -4.39 3.78 -28.94
C GLU A 32 -3.50 5.02 -29.15
N ALA A 33 -4.11 6.17 -29.43
CA ALA A 33 -3.43 7.46 -29.51
C ALA A 33 -2.95 7.99 -28.15
N GLU A 34 -3.65 7.72 -27.04
CA GLU A 34 -3.21 8.07 -25.68
C GLU A 34 -2.08 7.16 -25.21
N VAL A 35 -2.13 5.86 -25.53
CA VAL A 35 -1.01 4.92 -25.28
C VAL A 35 0.22 5.34 -26.07
N ALA A 36 0.07 5.63 -27.37
CA ALA A 36 1.16 6.14 -28.20
C ALA A 36 1.69 7.49 -27.69
N GLN A 37 0.84 8.35 -27.12
CA GLN A 37 1.27 9.59 -26.48
C GLN A 37 2.09 9.35 -25.22
N LEU A 38 1.69 8.38 -24.38
CA LEU A 38 2.42 8.00 -23.16
C LEU A 38 3.76 7.35 -23.49
N GLU A 39 3.81 6.49 -24.51
CA GLU A 39 5.06 5.90 -25.03
C GLU A 39 5.97 6.93 -25.70
N ALA A 40 5.38 7.96 -26.32
CA ALA A 40 6.12 9.09 -26.89
C ALA A 40 6.50 10.15 -25.86
N GLN A 41 6.05 10.04 -24.60
CA GLN A 41 6.61 10.89 -23.55
C GLN A 41 8.09 10.54 -23.40
N PRO A 42 8.99 11.53 -23.47
CA PRO A 42 10.38 11.27 -23.17
C PRO A 42 10.43 10.63 -21.78
N GLU A 43 11.13 9.49 -21.67
CA GLU A 43 11.49 8.95 -20.35
C GLU A 43 11.94 10.15 -19.52
N LEU A 44 11.27 10.37 -18.38
CA LEU A 44 11.66 11.41 -17.45
C LEU A 44 13.12 11.15 -17.12
N ASP A 45 14.03 11.92 -17.75
CA ASP A 45 15.45 11.86 -17.46
C ASP A 45 15.61 12.48 -16.08
N VAL A 46 15.37 11.65 -15.06
CA VAL A 46 15.62 11.99 -13.68
C VAL A 46 17.13 12.18 -13.62
N GLN A 47 17.56 13.44 -13.64
CA GLN A 47 18.97 13.80 -13.48
C GLN A 47 19.40 13.45 -12.07
N LEU A 48 19.76 12.19 -11.88
CA LEU A 48 20.40 11.65 -10.69
C LEU A 48 21.91 11.93 -10.79
N ALA A 49 22.50 12.36 -9.68
CA ALA A 49 23.96 12.37 -9.56
C ALA A 49 24.51 10.93 -9.69
N ASP A 50 25.78 10.77 -10.06
CA ASP A 50 26.37 9.44 -10.31
C ASP A 50 26.25 8.48 -9.10
N ASP A 51 26.37 9.02 -7.88
CA ASP A 51 26.18 8.25 -6.65
C ASP A 51 24.71 7.87 -6.40
N GLU A 52 23.77 8.74 -6.74
CA GLU A 52 22.32 8.43 -6.70
C GLU A 52 21.93 7.39 -7.75
N ARG A 53 22.49 7.50 -8.95
CA ARG A 53 22.26 6.58 -10.05
C ARG A 53 22.73 5.17 -9.68
N ALA A 54 23.91 5.03 -9.07
CA ALA A 54 24.40 3.74 -8.61
C ALA A 54 23.48 3.09 -7.56
N LEU A 55 22.96 3.87 -6.60
CA LEU A 55 22.02 3.37 -5.60
C LEU A 55 20.67 2.97 -6.23
N TYR A 56 20.19 3.77 -7.18
CA TYR A 56 18.95 3.51 -7.89
C TYR A 56 19.04 2.26 -8.76
N GLU A 57 20.12 2.10 -9.54
CA GLU A 57 20.37 0.92 -10.38
C GLU A 57 20.45 -0.37 -9.54
N ARG A 58 21.09 -0.32 -8.37
CA ARG A 58 21.09 -1.44 -7.42
C ARG A 58 19.65 -1.79 -6.99
N ALA A 59 18.83 -0.80 -6.68
CA ALA A 59 17.44 -1.02 -6.30
C ALA A 59 16.61 -1.59 -7.46
N LEU A 60 16.83 -1.12 -8.69
CA LEU A 60 16.17 -1.65 -9.90
C LEU A 60 16.56 -3.11 -10.14
N SER A 61 17.84 -3.45 -9.97
CA SER A 61 18.36 -4.81 -10.17
C SER A 61 17.90 -5.81 -9.10
N ALA A 62 17.26 -5.35 -8.01
CA ALA A 62 16.82 -6.21 -6.92
C ALA A 62 15.57 -7.02 -7.28
N LEU A 63 14.81 -6.61 -8.28
CA LEU A 63 13.61 -7.31 -8.75
C LEU A 63 13.46 -7.11 -10.25
N ASP A 64 13.48 -8.20 -11.01
CA ASP A 64 13.23 -8.19 -12.44
C ASP A 64 11.72 -8.25 -12.73
N TYR A 65 11.10 -7.07 -12.92
CA TYR A 65 9.66 -6.98 -13.20
C TYR A 65 9.23 -7.67 -14.49
N PHE A 66 10.13 -7.84 -15.45
CA PHE A 66 9.84 -8.46 -16.76
C PHE A 66 10.38 -9.89 -16.89
N GLY A 67 11.12 -10.36 -15.89
CA GLY A 67 11.75 -11.68 -15.86
C GLY A 67 10.94 -12.73 -15.10
N ASP A 68 11.64 -13.81 -14.73
CA ASP A 68 11.07 -14.89 -13.93
C ASP A 68 11.10 -14.54 -12.43
N TRP A 69 9.92 -14.30 -11.86
CA TRP A 69 9.76 -13.96 -10.45
C TRP A 69 10.02 -15.14 -9.52
N ALA A 70 10.08 -16.37 -10.03
CA ALA A 70 10.43 -17.57 -9.27
C ALA A 70 11.94 -17.82 -9.19
N ASP A 71 12.76 -17.06 -9.93
CA ASP A 71 14.20 -17.28 -9.98
C ASP A 71 14.93 -16.65 -8.77
N PRO A 72 15.57 -17.47 -7.90
CA PRO A 72 16.36 -16.96 -6.78
C PRO A 72 17.64 -16.20 -7.21
N ALA A 73 18.07 -16.33 -8.47
CA ALA A 73 19.24 -15.60 -8.97
C ALA A 73 18.94 -14.11 -9.19
N THR A 74 17.71 -13.78 -9.61
CA THR A 74 17.28 -12.44 -10.02
C THR A 74 16.47 -11.70 -8.95
N THR A 75 15.88 -12.43 -8.00
CA THR A 75 15.04 -11.83 -6.94
C THR A 75 15.83 -11.64 -5.65
N ARG A 76 16.23 -10.39 -5.39
CA ARG A 76 17.09 -9.98 -4.25
C ARG A 76 16.55 -8.76 -3.53
N ASP A 77 15.24 -8.60 -3.55
CA ASP A 77 14.57 -7.50 -2.86
C ASP A 77 14.49 -7.75 -1.35
N SER A 78 14.07 -6.72 -0.62
CA SER A 78 14.09 -6.71 0.84
C SER A 78 13.33 -7.87 1.49
N ILE A 79 12.23 -8.33 0.89
CA ILE A 79 11.42 -9.42 1.44
C ILE A 79 12.20 -10.75 1.43
N VAL A 80 12.92 -11.03 0.34
CA VAL A 80 13.72 -12.25 0.19
C VAL A 80 14.97 -12.16 1.04
N LEU A 81 15.69 -11.03 0.98
CA LEU A 81 16.92 -10.85 1.74
C LEU A 81 16.68 -10.84 3.25
N ALA A 82 15.47 -10.55 3.72
CA ALA A 82 15.13 -10.59 5.14
C ALA A 82 14.52 -11.92 5.62
N CYS A 83 14.37 -12.89 4.71
CA CYS A 83 13.81 -14.19 5.03
C CYS A 83 14.87 -15.17 5.58
N GLU A 84 14.49 -16.02 6.53
CA GLU A 84 15.32 -17.14 7.01
C GLU A 84 15.28 -18.33 6.04
N SER A 85 14.17 -18.50 5.32
CA SER A 85 13.97 -19.62 4.41
C SER A 85 13.08 -19.20 3.23
N PRO A 86 13.62 -18.44 2.27
CA PRO A 86 12.85 -18.02 1.09
C PRO A 86 12.53 -19.22 0.20
N CYS A 87 11.35 -19.21 -0.40
CA CYS A 87 10.83 -20.27 -1.25
C CYS A 87 9.88 -19.71 -2.31
N VAL A 88 9.52 -20.53 -3.31
CA VAL A 88 8.55 -20.14 -4.33
C VAL A 88 7.13 -20.34 -3.79
N ILE A 89 6.35 -19.27 -3.74
CA ILE A 89 4.93 -19.26 -3.34
C ILE A 89 4.15 -18.59 -4.48
N ASP A 90 3.14 -19.26 -5.00
CA ASP A 90 2.28 -18.75 -6.09
C ASP A 90 3.06 -18.23 -7.32
N GLY A 91 4.18 -18.87 -7.64
CA GLY A 91 5.03 -18.50 -8.77
C GLY A 91 6.03 -17.38 -8.47
N GLU A 92 6.14 -16.93 -7.23
CA GLU A 92 7.13 -15.92 -6.83
C GLU A 92 8.11 -16.45 -5.78
N PHE A 93 9.41 -16.24 -5.99
CA PHE A 93 10.42 -16.46 -4.96
C PHE A 93 10.30 -15.38 -3.89
N THR A 94 9.90 -15.78 -2.69
CA THR A 94 9.45 -14.86 -1.63
C THR A 94 9.70 -15.42 -0.24
N CYS A 95 9.29 -14.67 0.77
CA CYS A 95 9.30 -15.16 2.15
C CYS A 95 7.92 -15.67 2.57
N ALA A 96 7.91 -16.86 3.17
CA ALA A 96 6.71 -17.39 3.82
C ALA A 96 6.31 -16.54 5.04
N ASP A 97 5.03 -16.55 5.38
CA ASP A 97 4.54 -15.88 6.58
C ASP A 97 5.27 -16.39 7.84
N GLY A 98 5.73 -15.46 8.66
CA GLY A 98 6.45 -15.75 9.90
C GLY A 98 7.88 -16.27 9.74
N ALA A 99 8.38 -16.44 8.51
CA ALA A 99 9.74 -16.94 8.23
C ALA A 99 10.79 -15.82 8.11
N PHE A 100 10.48 -14.60 8.56
CA PHE A 100 11.43 -13.49 8.57
C PHE A 100 12.45 -13.64 9.69
N ARG A 101 13.66 -13.15 9.47
CA ARG A 101 14.66 -13.01 10.54
C ARG A 101 14.07 -12.22 11.71
N ALA A 102 14.50 -12.56 12.92
CA ALA A 102 13.98 -11.96 14.15
C ALA A 102 14.03 -10.42 14.17
N ASP A 103 15.10 -9.82 13.65
CA ASP A 103 15.27 -8.37 13.53
C ASP A 103 14.22 -7.75 12.59
N ARG A 104 13.98 -8.39 11.44
CA ARG A 104 12.97 -7.93 10.48
C ARG A 104 11.55 -8.11 10.99
N ALA A 105 11.26 -9.23 11.63
CA ALA A 105 9.96 -9.47 12.25
C ALA A 105 9.65 -8.42 13.33
N GLN A 106 10.65 -8.04 14.14
CA GLN A 106 10.52 -6.95 15.12
C GLN A 106 10.28 -5.59 14.46
N LEU A 107 10.97 -5.30 13.36
CA LEU A 107 10.73 -4.10 12.56
C LEU A 107 9.30 -4.05 12.03
N HIS A 108 8.80 -5.13 11.43
CA HIS A 108 7.42 -5.21 10.95
C HIS A 108 6.41 -4.96 12.08
N ALA A 109 6.62 -5.61 13.22
CA ALA A 109 5.77 -5.42 14.40
C ALA A 109 5.76 -3.97 14.87
N ARG A 110 6.93 -3.32 14.89
CA ARG A 110 7.08 -1.90 15.24
C ARG A 110 6.34 -0.98 14.27
N ILE A 111 6.45 -1.22 12.96
CA ILE A 111 5.72 -0.45 11.94
C ILE A 111 4.22 -0.57 12.13
N LEU A 112 3.72 -1.80 12.29
CA LEU A 112 2.29 -2.04 12.51
C LEU A 112 1.79 -1.38 13.80
N SER A 113 2.54 -1.47 14.90
CA SER A 113 2.17 -0.81 16.17
C SER A 113 2.22 0.71 16.11
N HIS A 114 3.05 1.29 15.24
CA HIS A 114 3.11 2.73 15.04
C HIS A 114 1.93 3.26 14.23
N LEU A 115 1.45 2.48 13.25
CA LEU A 115 0.32 2.85 12.39
C LEU A 115 -1.04 2.65 13.05
N LEU A 116 -1.14 1.69 13.98
CA LEU A 116 -2.36 1.47 14.74
C LEU A 116 -2.43 2.51 15.87
N PRO A 117 -3.59 3.19 16.05
CA PRO A 117 -3.80 4.05 17.22
C PRO A 117 -3.52 3.24 18.48
N HIS A 118 -2.71 3.79 19.39
CA HIS A 118 -2.56 3.18 20.71
C HIS A 118 -3.96 3.16 21.33
N ALA A 119 -4.39 2.00 21.87
CA ALA A 119 -5.64 1.86 22.60
C ALA A 119 -5.63 2.63 23.95
N HIS A 120 -4.97 3.78 24.04
CA HIS A 120 -4.73 4.57 25.25
C HIS A 120 -4.96 6.07 24.97
N SER A 121 -6.22 6.51 25.04
CA SER A 121 -6.63 7.84 25.53
C SER A 121 -8.16 8.01 25.56
N ALA A 122 -8.86 7.01 26.10
CA ALA A 122 -10.26 7.13 26.48
C ALA A 122 -10.53 6.37 27.79
N ALA A 123 -9.69 6.61 28.81
CA ALA A 123 -9.95 6.17 30.19
C ALA A 123 -8.97 6.85 31.16
N ILE A 124 -9.06 8.18 31.29
CA ILE A 124 -8.75 8.81 32.58
C ILE A 124 -10.11 9.22 33.13
N GLY A 125 -10.74 8.31 33.88
CA GLY A 125 -12.05 8.50 34.48
C GLY A 125 -12.85 7.22 34.60
N GLU A 126 -12.69 6.56 35.74
CA GLU A 126 -13.48 5.45 36.30
C GLU A 126 -13.15 3.99 35.92
N PRO A 127 -13.07 3.09 36.93
CA PRO A 127 -12.82 1.68 36.73
C PRO A 127 -14.15 0.95 36.47
N ILE A 128 -14.29 0.31 35.31
CA ILE A 128 -15.33 -0.71 35.11
C ILE A 128 -14.67 -2.01 34.69
N SER A 129 -14.75 -2.98 35.59
CA SER A 129 -14.44 -4.38 35.41
C SER A 129 -15.20 -4.96 34.20
N GLY A 130 -14.48 -5.52 33.24
CA GLY A 130 -15.08 -6.28 32.15
C GLY A 130 -14.10 -6.55 31.02
N ALA A 131 -13.69 -7.81 30.87
CA ALA A 131 -12.93 -8.28 29.73
C ALA A 131 -13.73 -8.05 28.43
N GLY A 132 -13.33 -7.05 27.65
CA GLY A 132 -13.92 -6.73 26.36
C GLY A 132 -13.02 -5.76 25.62
N GLY A 133 -12.26 -6.25 24.64
CA GLY A 133 -11.44 -5.41 23.78
C GLY A 133 -12.30 -4.32 23.15
N ALA A 134 -11.85 -3.06 23.26
CA ALA A 134 -12.55 -1.90 22.74
C ALA A 134 -12.76 -2.05 21.22
N ARG A 135 -13.95 -2.49 20.80
CA ARG A 135 -14.41 -2.35 19.41
C ARG A 135 -14.61 -0.86 19.15
N ALA A 136 -13.98 -0.34 18.11
CA ALA A 136 -14.28 1.01 17.64
C ALA A 136 -15.80 1.12 17.39
N THR A 137 -16.44 2.09 18.04
CA THR A 137 -17.90 2.31 17.99
C THR A 137 -18.35 3.17 16.81
N GLY A 138 -17.41 3.57 15.95
CA GLY A 138 -17.69 4.34 14.73
C GLY A 138 -18.03 3.47 13.52
N PRO A 139 -18.56 4.07 12.44
CA PRO A 139 -18.83 3.35 11.20
C PRO A 139 -17.53 2.78 10.61
N ARG A 140 -17.54 1.47 10.30
CA ARG A 140 -16.44 0.78 9.61
C ARG A 140 -16.39 1.26 8.17
N ARG A 141 -15.36 2.03 7.81
CA ARG A 141 -15.20 2.60 6.47
C ARG A 141 -13.85 2.25 5.87
N ALA A 142 -13.87 1.78 4.64
CA ALA A 142 -12.68 1.50 3.85
C ALA A 142 -12.69 2.40 2.61
N TYR A 143 -11.65 3.20 2.44
CA TYR A 143 -11.49 4.08 1.29
C TYR A 143 -10.42 3.48 0.36
N ILE A 144 -10.81 2.97 -0.79
CA ILE A 144 -9.88 2.40 -1.77
C ILE A 144 -9.71 3.43 -2.88
N VAL A 145 -8.48 3.92 -3.05
CA VAL A 145 -8.11 4.86 -4.10
C VAL A 145 -7.34 4.12 -5.16
N VAL A 146 -7.87 4.14 -6.37
CA VAL A 146 -7.41 3.35 -7.50
C VAL A 146 -7.02 4.28 -8.64
N GLY A 147 -5.88 4.01 -9.28
CA GLY A 147 -5.47 4.79 -10.44
C GLY A 147 -4.08 4.44 -10.95
N VAL A 148 -3.80 4.83 -12.19
CA VAL A 148 -2.50 4.63 -12.82
C VAL A 148 -1.40 5.47 -12.13
N PRO A 149 -0.11 5.07 -12.20
CA PRO A 149 0.99 5.88 -11.69
C PRO A 149 0.96 7.31 -12.26
N GLY A 150 1.29 8.31 -11.45
CA GLY A 150 1.27 9.72 -11.88
C GLY A 150 -0.11 10.40 -11.95
N SER A 151 -1.22 9.68 -11.74
CA SER A 151 -2.58 10.26 -11.83
C SER A 151 -2.97 11.22 -10.70
N GLY A 152 -2.08 11.46 -9.73
CA GLY A 152 -2.33 12.38 -8.61
C GLY A 152 -3.20 11.80 -7.48
N LYS A 153 -3.20 10.47 -7.29
CA LYS A 153 -3.92 9.76 -6.20
C LYS A 153 -3.73 10.41 -4.83
N ASP A 154 -2.51 10.82 -4.50
CA ASP A 154 -2.15 11.54 -3.26
C ASP A 154 -2.95 12.82 -3.02
N SER A 155 -3.30 13.54 -4.10
CA SER A 155 -4.06 14.79 -4.01
C SER A 155 -5.55 14.53 -3.76
N VAL A 156 -6.08 13.44 -4.33
CA VAL A 156 -7.43 12.95 -4.04
C VAL A 156 -7.50 12.48 -2.59
N LEU A 157 -6.54 11.67 -2.15
CA LEU A 157 -6.37 11.17 -0.78
C LEU A 157 -6.39 12.31 0.25
N LYS A 158 -5.51 13.31 0.09
CA LYS A 158 -5.41 14.45 1.03
C LYS A 158 -6.71 15.25 1.14
N ARG A 159 -7.42 15.48 0.02
CA ARG A 159 -8.67 16.24 0.00
C ARG A 159 -9.83 15.49 0.67
N TYR A 160 -9.94 14.18 0.46
CA TYR A 160 -11.00 13.39 1.08
C TYR A 160 -10.76 13.14 2.56
N LEU A 161 -9.51 12.93 2.98
CA LEU A 161 -9.17 12.84 4.39
C LEU A 161 -9.49 14.12 5.15
N GLN A 162 -9.16 15.29 4.58
CA GLN A 162 -9.51 16.58 5.18
C GLN A 162 -11.02 16.78 5.33
N ARG A 163 -11.84 16.21 4.43
CA ARG A 163 -13.31 16.29 4.50
C ARG A 163 -13.95 15.23 5.41
N ALA A 164 -13.36 14.03 5.49
CA ALA A 164 -13.81 12.96 6.38
C ALA A 164 -13.38 13.20 7.84
N ASN A 165 -12.30 13.96 8.06
CA ASN A 165 -11.70 14.24 9.37
C ASN A 165 -12.41 15.33 10.19
N ALA A 166 -13.74 15.45 10.09
CA ALA A 166 -14.52 16.19 11.08
C ALA A 166 -14.72 15.40 12.40
N GLY A 167 -13.85 14.41 12.70
CA GLY A 167 -13.87 13.63 13.95
C GLY A 167 -13.49 12.14 13.85
N VAL A 168 -13.19 11.60 12.66
CA VAL A 168 -12.87 10.17 12.48
C VAL A 168 -11.38 9.99 12.15
N HIS A 169 -10.66 9.18 12.92
CA HIS A 169 -9.28 8.81 12.63
C HIS A 169 -9.24 7.71 11.55
N VAL A 170 -8.69 8.01 10.37
CA VAL A 170 -8.51 7.03 9.27
C VAL A 170 -7.05 6.61 9.19
N VAL A 171 -6.80 5.30 9.22
CA VAL A 171 -5.43 4.75 9.09
C VAL A 171 -5.03 4.71 7.62
N ASP A 172 -3.84 5.21 7.31
CA ASP A 172 -3.24 5.16 5.98
C ASP A 172 -2.44 3.87 5.79
N ALA A 173 -2.98 2.96 4.98
CA ALA A 173 -2.38 1.68 4.64
C ALA A 173 -1.81 1.67 3.21
N SER A 174 -1.29 2.81 2.72
CA SER A 174 -0.57 2.88 1.44
C SER A 174 0.81 2.20 1.51
N ALA A 175 1.19 1.55 0.41
CA ALA A 175 2.51 0.94 0.29
C ALA A 175 3.63 1.99 0.37
N ASP A 176 3.44 3.18 -0.20
CA ASP A 176 4.44 4.24 -0.20
C ASP A 176 4.72 4.79 1.20
N ARG A 177 3.69 4.90 2.05
CA ARG A 177 3.90 5.22 3.47
C ARG A 177 4.72 4.15 4.19
N LEU A 178 4.46 2.87 3.92
CA LEU A 178 5.21 1.77 4.52
C LEU A 178 6.65 1.70 4.02
N LYS A 179 6.89 1.98 2.73
CA LYS A 179 8.25 2.14 2.19
C LYS A 179 9.01 3.25 2.91
N GLY A 180 8.35 4.34 3.28
CA GLY A 180 8.94 5.39 4.12
C GLY A 180 9.44 4.88 5.47
N PHE A 181 8.63 4.08 6.18
CA PHE A 181 9.05 3.48 7.46
C PHE A 181 10.17 2.47 7.29
N LEU A 182 10.07 1.59 6.28
CA LEU A 182 11.11 0.62 5.95
C LEU A 182 12.43 1.36 5.64
N ALA A 183 12.41 2.34 4.75
CA ALA A 183 13.58 3.14 4.41
C ALA A 183 14.23 3.83 5.63
N GLN A 184 13.41 4.26 6.59
CA GLN A 184 13.91 4.94 7.78
C GLN A 184 14.47 3.98 8.83
N TRP A 185 13.86 2.81 9.03
CA TRP A 185 14.11 1.96 10.21
C TRP A 185 14.78 0.62 9.88
N ALA A 186 14.79 0.18 8.63
CA ALA A 186 15.43 -1.04 8.19
C ALA A 186 16.96 -0.92 8.22
N ASP A 187 17.68 -1.92 8.75
CA ASP A 187 19.14 -1.85 8.89
C ASP A 187 19.94 -2.61 7.82
N ASP A 188 19.26 -3.06 6.76
CA ASP A 188 19.92 -3.69 5.63
C ASP A 188 20.84 -2.71 4.86
N GLU A 189 21.78 -3.29 4.12
CA GLU A 189 22.88 -2.56 3.47
C GLU A 189 22.39 -1.41 2.58
N LEU A 190 21.46 -1.68 1.66
CA LEU A 190 20.98 -0.67 0.72
C LEU A 190 20.19 0.45 1.44
N CYS A 191 19.36 0.10 2.42
CA CYS A 191 18.69 1.11 3.25
C CYS A 191 19.68 1.98 4.04
N ARG A 192 20.75 1.40 4.60
CA ARG A 192 21.81 2.15 5.29
C ARG A 192 22.54 3.10 4.35
N GLU A 193 22.92 2.62 3.17
CA GLU A 193 23.63 3.44 2.18
C GLU A 193 22.78 4.61 1.67
N VAL A 194 21.51 4.37 1.35
CA VAL A 194 20.61 5.46 0.93
C VAL A 194 20.42 6.47 2.06
N ARG A 195 20.28 6.02 3.31
CA ARG A 195 20.21 6.96 4.45
C ARG A 195 21.48 7.78 4.61
N GLU A 196 22.65 7.17 4.47
CA GLU A 196 23.93 7.87 4.59
C GLU A 196 24.14 8.85 3.43
N HIS A 197 23.70 8.49 2.22
CA HIS A 197 23.61 9.41 1.09
C HIS A 197 22.72 10.62 1.41
N CYS A 198 21.48 10.38 1.86
CA CYS A 198 20.53 11.44 2.20
C CYS A 198 21.03 12.35 3.34
N LYS A 199 21.79 11.83 4.31
CA LYS A 199 22.41 12.67 5.36
C LYS A 199 23.48 13.61 4.81
N ARG A 200 24.28 13.15 3.84
CA ARG A 200 25.38 13.94 3.26
C ARG A 200 24.91 14.96 2.24
N ARG A 201 23.89 14.63 1.45
CA ARG A 201 23.45 15.42 0.27
C ARG A 201 22.10 16.12 0.44
N GLY A 202 21.39 15.82 1.53
CA GLY A 202 19.97 16.17 1.70
C GLY A 202 19.05 15.07 1.17
N SER A 203 17.78 15.11 1.55
CA SER A 203 16.79 14.14 1.09
C SER A 203 16.59 14.24 -0.43
N SER A 204 16.75 13.13 -1.14
CA SER A 204 16.31 13.05 -2.53
C SER A 204 14.80 13.28 -2.64
N LYS A 205 14.34 13.83 -3.77
CA LYS A 205 12.92 13.93 -4.09
C LYS A 205 12.26 12.55 -4.24
N HIS A 206 13.06 11.53 -4.52
CA HIS A 206 12.61 10.17 -4.77
C HIS A 206 13.14 9.23 -3.70
N LEU A 207 12.34 8.22 -3.37
CA LEU A 207 12.81 7.13 -2.55
C LEU A 207 13.70 6.21 -3.42
N LEU A 208 15.02 6.42 -3.38
CA LEU A 208 16.00 5.76 -4.27
C LEU A 208 15.93 4.22 -4.27
N HIS A 209 15.43 3.62 -3.20
CA HIS A 209 15.32 2.16 -3.05
C HIS A 209 13.86 1.68 -2.94
N ALA A 210 12.92 2.42 -3.54
CA ALA A 210 11.50 2.07 -3.52
C ALA A 210 11.20 0.70 -4.16
N GLN A 211 11.91 0.34 -5.24
CA GLN A 211 11.76 -0.95 -5.92
C GLN A 211 12.21 -2.11 -5.02
N TYR A 212 13.38 -1.96 -4.41
CA TYR A 212 13.91 -2.90 -3.42
C TYR A 212 12.95 -3.14 -2.23
N LEU A 213 12.16 -2.14 -1.84
CA LEU A 213 11.19 -2.22 -0.74
C LEU A 213 9.77 -2.62 -1.18
N HIS A 214 9.54 -2.85 -2.47
CA HIS A 214 8.19 -2.93 -3.03
C HIS A 214 7.37 -4.10 -2.46
N ARG A 215 7.83 -5.34 -2.63
CA ARG A 215 7.06 -6.53 -2.24
C ARG A 215 6.91 -6.63 -0.72
N GLU A 216 7.93 -6.24 0.02
CA GLU A 216 7.84 -6.18 1.48
C GLU A 216 6.80 -5.16 1.97
N SER A 217 6.73 -3.98 1.35
CA SER A 217 5.70 -3.00 1.71
C SER A 217 4.29 -3.56 1.47
N ILE A 218 4.08 -4.31 0.38
CA ILE A 218 2.80 -4.99 0.08
C ILE A 218 2.49 -6.05 1.14
N TYR A 219 3.47 -6.86 1.54
CA TYR A 219 3.31 -7.85 2.61
C TYR A 219 2.85 -7.18 3.92
N ILE A 220 3.45 -6.04 4.29
CA ILE A 220 3.06 -5.30 5.50
C ILE A 220 1.67 -4.65 5.33
N VAL A 221 1.29 -4.15 4.14
CA VAL A 221 -0.08 -3.66 3.86
C VAL A 221 -1.10 -4.77 4.16
N GLN A 222 -0.88 -5.98 3.65
CA GLN A 222 -1.82 -7.09 3.85
C GLN A 222 -2.02 -7.39 5.34
N ARG A 223 -0.94 -7.42 6.13
CA ARG A 223 -1.00 -7.59 7.60
C ARG A 223 -1.72 -6.45 8.29
N LEU A 224 -1.45 -5.22 7.88
CA LEU A 224 -2.10 -4.04 8.42
C LEU A 224 -3.61 -4.08 8.15
N VAL A 225 -4.03 -4.39 6.92
CA VAL A 225 -5.44 -4.54 6.54
C VAL A 225 -6.13 -5.61 7.37
N GLN A 226 -5.52 -6.78 7.54
CA GLN A 226 -6.09 -7.84 8.40
C GLN A 226 -6.31 -7.35 9.83
N ARG A 227 -5.34 -6.62 10.42
CA ARG A 227 -5.49 -6.04 11.76
C ARG A 227 -6.56 -4.96 11.81
N LEU A 228 -6.64 -4.10 10.80
CA LEU A 228 -7.67 -3.07 10.70
C LEU A 228 -9.06 -3.68 10.62
N ILE A 229 -9.25 -4.70 9.77
CA ILE A 229 -10.49 -5.48 9.68
C ILE A 229 -10.88 -6.06 11.04
N SER A 230 -9.93 -6.68 11.75
CA SER A 230 -10.19 -7.30 13.06
C SER A 230 -10.59 -6.28 14.13
N THR A 231 -10.02 -5.07 14.07
CA THR A 231 -10.26 -3.98 15.03
C THR A 231 -11.47 -3.13 14.65
N GLY A 232 -11.95 -3.22 13.40
CA GLY A 232 -13.03 -2.40 12.86
C GLY A 232 -12.64 -0.94 12.67
N LEU A 233 -11.34 -0.63 12.60
CA LEU A 233 -10.87 0.73 12.41
C LEU A 233 -11.11 1.19 10.96
N PRO A 234 -11.48 2.46 10.74
CA PRO A 234 -11.51 3.04 9.41
C PRO A 234 -10.11 3.16 8.82
N PHE A 235 -9.97 2.88 7.52
CA PHE A 235 -8.69 2.97 6.85
C PHE A 235 -8.81 3.32 5.37
N MET A 236 -7.70 3.73 4.77
CA MET A 236 -7.58 3.91 3.34
C MET A 236 -6.52 2.96 2.77
N LEU A 237 -6.74 2.56 1.51
CA LEU A 237 -5.81 1.79 0.71
C LEU A 237 -5.58 2.49 -0.61
N GLU A 238 -4.32 2.54 -1.01
CA GLU A 238 -3.96 2.92 -2.36
C GLU A 238 -3.67 1.65 -3.16
N LYS A 239 -4.23 1.57 -4.36
CA LYS A 239 -3.98 0.50 -5.32
C LYS A 239 -3.76 1.06 -6.72
N THR A 240 -2.89 0.41 -7.48
CA THR A 240 -2.76 0.68 -8.91
C THR A 240 -3.83 -0.10 -9.66
N LEU A 241 -4.49 0.51 -10.65
CA LEU A 241 -5.51 -0.15 -11.48
C LEU A 241 -4.87 -1.09 -12.52
N TYR A 242 -4.13 -2.10 -12.06
CA TYR A 242 -3.49 -3.05 -12.99
C TYR A 242 -4.39 -4.25 -13.29
N TRP A 243 -5.16 -4.72 -12.30
CA TRP A 243 -6.05 -5.87 -12.45
C TRP A 243 -7.35 -5.70 -11.66
N LEU A 244 -8.46 -5.59 -12.38
CA LEU A 244 -9.79 -5.35 -11.80
C LEU A 244 -10.27 -6.47 -10.84
N PRO A 245 -10.14 -7.76 -11.17
CA PRO A 245 -10.64 -8.82 -10.29
C PRO A 245 -10.08 -8.74 -8.86
N GLN A 246 -8.81 -8.39 -8.67
CA GLN A 246 -8.20 -8.17 -7.35
C GLN A 246 -8.91 -7.06 -6.54
N ILE A 247 -9.28 -5.96 -7.20
CA ILE A 247 -10.00 -4.87 -6.55
C ILE A 247 -11.41 -5.32 -6.15
N VAL A 248 -12.10 -6.06 -7.01
CA VAL A 248 -13.44 -6.59 -6.75
C VAL A 248 -13.44 -7.59 -5.59
N GLU A 249 -12.47 -8.51 -5.57
CA GLU A 249 -12.28 -9.47 -4.48
C GLU A 249 -12.06 -8.74 -3.15
N GLN A 250 -11.15 -7.77 -3.12
CA GLN A 250 -10.88 -6.97 -1.92
C GLN A 250 -12.10 -6.18 -1.45
N VAL A 251 -12.88 -5.57 -2.36
CA VAL A 251 -14.14 -4.90 -2.00
C VAL A 251 -15.13 -5.88 -1.38
N SER A 252 -15.21 -7.09 -1.90
CA SER A 252 -16.13 -8.14 -1.44
C SER A 252 -15.75 -8.63 -0.05
N GLU A 253 -14.46 -8.89 0.19
CA GLU A 253 -13.92 -9.25 1.52
C GLU A 253 -14.23 -8.19 2.58
N LEU A 254 -14.05 -6.91 2.23
CA LEU A 254 -14.30 -5.80 3.15
C LEU A 254 -15.78 -5.64 3.48
N ARG A 255 -16.67 -5.76 2.48
CA ARG A 255 -18.11 -5.76 2.70
C ARG A 255 -18.54 -6.94 3.57
N ALA A 256 -17.99 -8.13 3.34
CA ALA A 256 -18.23 -9.30 4.18
C ALA A 256 -17.76 -9.08 5.64
N ALA A 257 -16.71 -8.29 5.83
CA ALA A 257 -16.25 -7.85 7.16
C ALA A 257 -17.06 -6.69 7.77
N GLY A 258 -18.13 -6.24 7.10
CA GLY A 258 -19.04 -5.20 7.57
C GLY A 258 -18.54 -3.77 7.34
N TYR A 259 -17.64 -3.57 6.38
CA TYR A 259 -17.19 -2.23 5.98
C TYR A 259 -18.12 -1.61 4.94
N GLU A 260 -18.39 -0.31 5.11
CA GLU A 260 -18.81 0.57 4.03
C GLU A 260 -17.58 0.88 3.16
N VAL A 261 -17.58 0.43 1.91
CA VAL A 261 -16.45 0.57 0.99
C VAL A 261 -16.70 1.71 0.02
N HIS A 262 -15.80 2.69 0.00
CA HIS A 262 -15.77 3.80 -0.93
C HIS A 262 -14.62 3.59 -1.91
N LEU A 263 -14.92 3.51 -3.21
CA LEU A 263 -13.94 3.33 -4.28
C LEU A 263 -13.80 4.63 -5.07
N TYR A 264 -12.56 5.09 -5.27
CA TYR A 264 -12.21 6.31 -5.99
C TYR A 264 -11.21 6.05 -7.10
#